data_AF-A0A164SMY7-F1
#
_entry.id   AF-A0A164SMY7-F1
#
_cell.length_a   1.000
_cell.length_b   1.000
_cell.length_c   1.000
_cell.angle_alpha   90.00
_cell.angle_beta   90.00
_cell.angle_gamma   90.00
#
_symmetry.space_group_name_H-M   'P 1'
#
loop_
_entity.id
_entity.type
_entity.pdbx_description
1 polymer ?
#
loop_
_entity_poly.entity_id
_entity_poly.type
_entity_poly.pdbx_seq_one_letter_code
_entity_poly.pdbx_strand_id
1 'polypeptide(L)'
;MVTNVTSLLKTVKAVEDEHTRGTRALESTIEAIAQEIRAFDSPEVPRVKYTPEDLVRVTKPITLATAKAVAAGNSCFQDDVIVAANVGRKAISDMLTTCKGAAYSAETNDIRAKTLQSGRETALQYRELLQLVLHVLSRPNPAANLEIKNNFPVVSRKIAQCVTGLVSMAEILKVTSSGEDGYGPWRTSQSLYSLGECVAECV
;
A
#
# COMPACT_ATOMS: atom_id res chain seq x y z
N MET A 1 -14.47 -17.15 -47.07
CA MET A 1 -14.52 -15.78 -46.49
C MET A 1 -14.75 -15.79 -44.98
N VAL A 2 -15.69 -16.60 -44.45
CA VAL A 2 -16.00 -16.70 -43.00
C VAL A 2 -14.80 -17.10 -42.12
N THR A 3 -13.92 -17.99 -42.60
CA THR A 3 -12.69 -18.40 -41.89
C THR A 3 -11.69 -17.26 -41.65
N ASN A 4 -11.65 -16.25 -42.53
CA ASN A 4 -10.72 -15.12 -42.40
C ASN A 4 -11.24 -14.07 -41.41
N VAL A 5 -12.57 -13.86 -41.37
CA VAL A 5 -13.21 -12.97 -40.40
C VAL A 5 -13.06 -13.51 -38.98
N THR A 6 -13.25 -14.82 -38.79
CA THR A 6 -13.05 -15.46 -37.47
C THR A 6 -11.59 -15.35 -37.00
N SER A 7 -10.62 -15.54 -37.88
CA SER A 7 -9.20 -15.39 -37.53
C SER A 7 -8.86 -13.94 -37.15
N LEU A 8 -9.40 -12.95 -37.86
CA LEU A 8 -9.20 -11.53 -37.52
C LEU A 8 -9.79 -11.18 -36.15
N LEU A 9 -11.01 -11.62 -35.85
CA LEU A 9 -11.65 -11.38 -34.55
C LEU A 9 -10.87 -12.02 -33.39
N LYS A 10 -10.26 -13.20 -33.61
CA LYS A 10 -9.37 -13.82 -32.61
C LYS A 10 -8.13 -12.97 -32.36
N THR A 11 -7.52 -12.42 -33.41
CA THR A 11 -6.36 -11.53 -33.27
C THR A 11 -6.73 -10.24 -32.55
N VAL A 12 -7.85 -9.61 -32.90
CA VAL A 12 -8.33 -8.39 -32.23
C VAL A 12 -8.54 -8.66 -30.74
N LYS A 13 -9.24 -9.74 -30.40
CA LYS A 13 -9.46 -10.12 -28.99
C LYS A 13 -8.14 -10.38 -28.26
N ALA A 14 -7.21 -11.09 -28.87
CA ALA A 14 -5.91 -11.35 -28.26
C ALA A 14 -5.15 -10.04 -27.98
N VAL A 15 -5.23 -9.07 -28.88
CA VAL A 15 -4.67 -7.73 -28.67
C VAL A 15 -5.38 -7.01 -27.53
N GLU A 16 -6.72 -6.99 -27.48
CA GLU A 16 -7.46 -6.36 -26.38
C GLU A 16 -7.15 -6.99 -25.02
N ASP A 17 -7.07 -8.32 -24.96
CA ASP A 17 -6.73 -9.07 -23.74
C ASP A 17 -5.31 -8.71 -23.25
N GLU A 18 -4.37 -8.48 -24.18
CA GLU A 18 -3.01 -8.02 -23.90
C GLU A 18 -2.99 -6.62 -23.28
N HIS A 19 -3.82 -5.71 -23.79
CA HIS A 19 -3.85 -4.31 -23.35
C HIS A 19 -4.61 -4.10 -22.03
N THR A 20 -5.28 -5.15 -21.51
CA THR A 20 -6.15 -5.05 -20.33
C THR A 20 -5.77 -6.00 -19.21
N ARG A 21 -4.73 -6.84 -19.37
CA ARG A 21 -4.27 -7.80 -18.36
C ARG A 21 -3.90 -7.16 -17.02
N GLY A 22 -3.16 -6.06 -17.06
CA GLY A 22 -2.70 -5.31 -15.89
C GLY A 22 -3.85 -4.55 -15.25
N THR A 23 -4.75 -3.98 -16.07
CA THR A 23 -6.00 -3.37 -15.61
C THR A 23 -6.82 -4.36 -14.78
N ARG A 24 -7.06 -5.58 -15.28
CA ARG A 24 -7.79 -6.63 -14.54
C ARG A 24 -7.07 -7.05 -13.25
N ALA A 25 -5.74 -7.19 -13.30
CA ALA A 25 -4.95 -7.53 -12.11
C ALA A 25 -5.07 -6.43 -11.03
N LEU A 26 -5.04 -5.16 -11.44
CA LEU A 26 -5.17 -4.01 -10.56
C LEU A 26 -6.58 -3.92 -9.95
N GLU A 27 -7.64 -4.12 -10.73
CA GLU A 27 -9.02 -4.19 -10.25
C GLU A 27 -9.18 -5.27 -9.17
N SER A 28 -8.65 -6.47 -9.43
CA SER A 28 -8.67 -7.58 -8.47
C SER A 28 -7.93 -7.22 -7.17
N THR A 29 -6.77 -6.56 -7.27
CA THR A 29 -6.03 -6.09 -6.09
C THR A 29 -6.78 -5.02 -5.31
N ILE A 30 -7.45 -4.07 -5.97
CA ILE A 30 -8.23 -3.02 -5.30
C ILE A 30 -9.38 -3.62 -4.48
N GLU A 31 -10.08 -4.62 -5.02
CA GLU A 31 -11.14 -5.30 -4.30
C GLU A 31 -10.58 -6.18 -3.16
N ALA A 32 -9.45 -6.85 -3.39
CA ALA A 32 -8.78 -7.63 -2.33
C ALA A 32 -8.38 -6.75 -1.15
N ILE A 33 -7.75 -5.58 -1.39
CA ILE A 33 -7.42 -4.64 -0.32
C ILE A 33 -8.69 -4.13 0.37
N ALA A 34 -9.79 -3.90 -0.36
CA ALA A 34 -11.05 -3.51 0.26
C ALA A 34 -11.60 -4.60 1.20
N GLN A 35 -11.49 -5.88 0.80
CA GLN A 35 -11.86 -7.02 1.64
C GLN A 35 -10.96 -7.13 2.88
N GLU A 36 -9.66 -6.94 2.73
CA GLU A 36 -8.70 -6.97 3.83
C GLU A 36 -8.92 -5.83 4.83
N ILE A 37 -9.28 -4.62 4.38
CA ILE A 37 -9.69 -3.52 5.27
C ILE A 37 -10.94 -3.91 6.08
N ARG A 38 -11.95 -4.51 5.44
CA ARG A 38 -13.16 -4.99 6.15
C ARG A 38 -12.82 -6.08 7.18
N ALA A 39 -11.92 -7.00 6.85
CA ALA A 39 -11.45 -8.02 7.77
C ALA A 39 -10.63 -7.41 8.93
N PHE A 40 -9.82 -6.39 8.65
CA PHE A 40 -9.04 -5.65 9.64
C PHE A 40 -9.95 -4.95 10.66
N ASP A 41 -11.03 -4.31 10.19
CA ASP A 41 -12.02 -3.63 11.04
C ASP A 41 -12.87 -4.56 11.90
N SER A 42 -12.85 -5.87 11.62
CA SER A 42 -13.61 -6.84 12.42
C SER A 42 -13.14 -6.87 13.87
N PRO A 43 -14.02 -7.12 14.84
CA PRO A 43 -13.66 -7.25 16.25
C PRO A 43 -12.89 -8.55 16.57
N GLU A 44 -12.59 -9.38 15.55
CA GLU A 44 -11.84 -10.63 15.75
C GLU A 44 -10.44 -10.33 16.29
N VAL A 45 -10.11 -11.01 17.40
CA VAL A 45 -8.79 -10.93 18.03
C VAL A 45 -7.77 -11.63 17.13
N PRO A 46 -6.65 -10.98 16.76
CA PRO A 46 -5.63 -11.60 15.93
C PRO A 46 -5.01 -12.81 16.64
N ARG A 47 -4.89 -13.92 15.90
CA ARG A 47 -4.29 -15.17 16.41
C ARG A 47 -2.77 -15.07 16.55
N VAL A 48 -2.15 -14.27 15.68
CA VAL A 48 -0.71 -14.05 15.63
C VAL A 48 -0.41 -12.71 16.27
N LYS A 49 0.54 -12.71 17.21
CA LYS A 49 1.09 -11.49 17.80
C LYS A 49 2.31 -11.06 17.01
N TYR A 50 2.52 -9.75 16.92
CA TYR A 50 3.67 -9.14 16.26
C TYR A 50 4.31 -8.13 17.21
N THR A 51 5.62 -7.93 17.08
CA THR A 51 6.33 -6.93 17.88
C THR A 51 6.23 -5.54 17.24
N PRO A 52 6.48 -4.46 17.99
CA PRO A 52 6.61 -3.13 17.40
C PRO A 52 7.68 -3.06 16.29
N GLU A 53 8.76 -3.83 16.41
CA GLU A 53 9.80 -3.93 15.37
C GLU A 53 9.32 -4.64 14.10
N ASP A 54 8.37 -5.58 14.18
CA ASP A 54 7.67 -6.10 13.00
C ASP A 54 6.87 -4.99 12.32
N LEU A 55 6.18 -4.15 13.10
CA LEU A 55 5.39 -3.02 12.58
C LEU A 55 6.27 -1.99 11.86
N VAL A 56 7.47 -1.70 12.36
CA VAL A 56 8.45 -0.86 11.65
C VAL A 56 8.91 -1.53 10.35
N ARG A 57 9.17 -2.86 10.35
CA ARG A 57 9.67 -3.57 9.16
C ARG A 57 8.69 -3.57 8.00
N VAL A 58 7.39 -3.68 8.26
CA VAL A 58 6.37 -3.69 7.21
C VAL A 58 6.18 -2.32 6.52
N THR A 59 6.77 -1.24 7.05
CA THR A 59 6.70 0.06 6.39
C THR A 59 7.53 0.16 5.11
N LYS A 60 8.70 -0.49 5.05
CA LYS A 60 9.62 -0.39 3.89
C LYS A 60 9.00 -0.96 2.60
N PRO A 61 8.34 -2.14 2.61
CA PRO A 61 7.63 -2.64 1.43
C PRO A 61 6.54 -1.70 0.92
N ILE A 62 5.88 -0.94 1.80
CA ILE A 62 4.82 0.02 1.41
C ILE A 62 5.41 1.18 0.61
N THR A 63 6.53 1.74 1.06
CA THR A 63 7.24 2.81 0.34
C THR A 63 7.65 2.34 -1.06
N LEU A 64 8.23 1.13 -1.15
CA LEU A 64 8.60 0.54 -2.45
C LEU A 64 7.38 0.29 -3.34
N ALA A 65 6.29 -0.26 -2.78
CA ALA A 65 5.07 -0.53 -3.51
C ALA A 65 4.43 0.77 -4.05
N THR A 66 4.48 1.83 -3.26
CA THR A 66 3.99 3.16 -3.63
C THR A 66 4.75 3.72 -4.82
N ALA A 67 6.09 3.67 -4.78
CA ALA A 67 6.93 4.10 -5.89
C ALA A 67 6.62 3.31 -7.18
N LYS A 68 6.46 1.98 -7.07
CA LYS A 68 6.08 1.13 -8.21
C LYS A 68 4.70 1.46 -8.77
N ALA A 69 3.72 1.72 -7.92
CA ALA A 69 2.37 2.09 -8.35
C ALA A 69 2.36 3.44 -9.10
N VAL A 70 3.10 4.44 -8.61
CA VAL A 70 3.25 5.74 -9.30
C VAL A 70 3.96 5.55 -10.64
N ALA A 71 5.05 4.79 -10.69
CA ALA A 71 5.78 4.50 -11.93
C ALA A 71 4.88 3.78 -12.96
N ALA A 72 4.14 2.75 -12.54
CA ALA A 72 3.21 2.02 -13.38
C ALA A 72 2.06 2.90 -13.92
N GLY A 73 1.52 3.79 -13.09
CA GLY A 73 0.52 4.77 -13.53
C GLY A 73 1.08 5.78 -14.54
N ASN A 74 2.36 6.15 -14.43
CA ASN A 74 3.01 7.04 -15.37
C ASN A 74 3.35 6.36 -16.70
N SER A 75 3.89 5.13 -16.67
CA SER A 75 4.26 4.37 -17.86
C SER A 75 3.06 3.77 -18.59
N CYS A 76 1.97 3.46 -17.86
CA CYS A 76 0.83 2.69 -18.33
C CYS A 76 1.20 1.31 -18.92
N PHE A 77 2.41 0.82 -18.63
CA PHE A 77 2.89 -0.44 -19.17
C PHE A 77 2.27 -1.61 -18.39
N GLN A 78 1.62 -2.54 -19.10
CA GLN A 78 0.80 -3.58 -18.46
C GLN A 78 1.61 -4.46 -17.50
N ASP A 79 2.86 -4.78 -17.82
CA ASP A 79 3.72 -5.57 -16.92
C ASP A 79 4.09 -4.80 -15.64
N ASP A 80 4.37 -3.50 -15.74
CA ASP A 80 4.61 -2.64 -14.57
C ASP A 80 3.37 -2.60 -13.67
N VAL A 81 2.18 -2.51 -14.27
CA VAL A 81 0.90 -2.51 -13.55
C VAL A 81 0.68 -3.83 -12.82
N ILE A 82 0.97 -4.97 -13.46
CA ILE A 82 0.88 -6.30 -12.82
C ILE A 82 1.84 -6.39 -11.63
N VAL A 83 3.09 -5.95 -11.81
CA VAL A 83 4.09 -5.96 -10.75
C VAL A 83 3.65 -5.06 -9.58
N ALA A 84 3.18 -3.85 -9.87
CA ALA A 84 2.68 -2.92 -8.87
C ALA A 84 1.47 -3.47 -8.11
N ALA A 85 0.52 -4.10 -8.81
CA ALA A 85 -0.65 -4.71 -8.21
C ALA A 85 -0.27 -5.85 -7.25
N ASN A 86 0.66 -6.73 -7.64
CA ASN A 86 1.07 -7.86 -6.81
C ASN A 86 1.91 -7.45 -5.60
N VAL A 87 2.89 -6.57 -5.81
CA VAL A 87 3.73 -6.03 -4.73
C VAL A 87 2.89 -5.22 -3.75
N GLY A 88 1.98 -4.40 -4.28
CA GLY A 88 1.06 -3.59 -3.49
C GLY A 88 0.13 -4.40 -2.61
N ARG A 89 -0.52 -5.42 -3.19
CA ARG A 89 -1.38 -6.32 -2.42
C ARG A 89 -0.62 -6.92 -1.25
N LYS A 90 0.52 -7.57 -1.51
CA LYS A 90 1.32 -8.21 -0.47
C LYS A 90 1.73 -7.24 0.63
N ALA A 91 2.24 -6.06 0.26
CA ALA A 91 2.69 -5.07 1.23
C ALA A 91 1.56 -4.61 2.16
N ILE A 92 0.34 -4.41 1.63
CA ILE A 92 -0.82 -4.01 2.43
C ILE A 92 -1.36 -5.17 3.27
N SER A 93 -1.44 -6.39 2.74
CA SER A 93 -1.87 -7.57 3.49
C SER A 93 -0.96 -7.85 4.70
N ASP A 94 0.36 -7.83 4.46
CA ASP A 94 1.37 -8.04 5.49
C ASP A 94 1.30 -6.92 6.55
N MET A 95 1.10 -5.67 6.11
CA MET A 95 0.96 -4.53 7.02
C MET A 95 -0.30 -4.63 7.88
N LEU A 96 -1.48 -4.89 7.30
CA LEU A 96 -2.73 -4.98 8.06
C LEU A 96 -2.68 -6.10 9.10
N THR A 97 -2.14 -7.26 8.71
CA THR A 97 -1.96 -8.40 9.61
C THR A 97 -1.03 -8.06 10.78
N THR A 98 0.13 -7.45 10.47
CA THR A 98 1.14 -7.06 11.45
C THR A 98 0.63 -5.96 12.38
N CYS A 99 0.01 -4.92 11.82
CA CYS A 99 -0.56 -3.80 12.55
C CYS A 99 -1.64 -4.27 13.52
N LYS A 100 -2.55 -5.17 13.09
CA LYS A 100 -3.59 -5.70 13.99
C LYS A 100 -2.96 -6.50 15.11
N GLY A 101 -2.04 -7.43 14.82
CA GLY A 101 -1.41 -8.23 15.87
C GLY A 101 -0.56 -7.43 16.85
N ALA A 102 0.12 -6.36 16.40
CA ALA A 102 0.86 -5.45 17.26
C ALA A 102 -0.07 -4.52 18.08
N ALA A 103 -1.17 -4.03 17.49
CA ALA A 103 -2.12 -3.18 18.19
C ALA A 103 -2.77 -3.90 19.39
N TYR A 104 -2.96 -5.22 19.28
CA TYR A 104 -3.54 -6.03 20.36
C TYR A 104 -2.57 -6.36 21.50
N SER A 105 -1.28 -6.00 21.39
CA SER A 105 -0.34 -6.00 22.51
C SER A 105 -0.26 -4.65 23.24
N ALA A 106 -1.04 -3.65 22.83
CA ALA A 106 -1.05 -2.35 23.49
C ALA A 106 -1.60 -2.44 24.92
N GLU A 107 -0.99 -1.70 25.85
CA GLU A 107 -1.43 -1.62 27.25
C GLU A 107 -2.81 -0.99 27.42
N THR A 108 -3.14 -0.02 26.57
CA THR A 108 -4.40 0.73 26.67
C THR A 108 -5.23 0.62 25.40
N ASN A 109 -6.55 0.70 25.59
CA ASN A 109 -7.50 0.76 24.48
C ASN A 109 -7.27 1.94 23.54
N ASP A 110 -6.81 3.09 24.07
CA ASP A 110 -6.51 4.28 23.28
C ASP A 110 -5.35 4.04 22.31
N ILE A 111 -4.23 3.48 22.80
CA ILE A 111 -3.07 3.16 21.96
C ILE A 111 -3.44 2.10 20.92
N ARG A 112 -4.21 1.07 21.32
CA ARG A 112 -4.74 0.08 20.39
C ARG A 112 -5.57 0.74 19.27
N ALA A 113 -6.52 1.58 19.63
CA ALA A 113 -7.40 2.26 18.67
C ALA A 113 -6.60 3.15 17.70
N LYS A 114 -5.63 3.93 18.21
CA LYS A 114 -4.75 4.77 17.39
C LYS A 114 -3.88 3.95 16.44
N THR A 115 -3.35 2.82 16.91
CA THR A 115 -2.54 1.92 16.07
C THR A 115 -3.39 1.35 14.93
N LEU A 116 -4.58 0.85 15.26
CA LEU A 116 -5.52 0.32 14.26
C LEU A 116 -5.92 1.41 13.25
N GLN A 117 -6.21 2.62 13.72
CA GLN A 117 -6.55 3.74 12.86
C GLN A 117 -5.42 4.09 11.88
N SER A 118 -4.17 4.10 12.34
CA SER A 118 -3.00 4.36 11.47
C SER A 118 -2.83 3.27 10.39
N GLY A 119 -3.01 1.99 10.75
CA GLY A 119 -3.02 0.89 9.78
C GLY A 119 -4.12 1.02 8.74
N ARG A 120 -5.35 1.33 9.20
CA ARG A 120 -6.51 1.54 8.33
C ARG A 120 -6.30 2.69 7.34
N GLU A 121 -5.81 3.83 7.82
CA GLU A 121 -5.56 4.99 6.98
C GLU A 121 -4.50 4.71 5.93
N THR A 122 -3.41 4.01 6.30
CA THR A 122 -2.37 3.60 5.35
C THR A 122 -2.94 2.75 4.21
N ALA A 123 -3.78 1.75 4.53
CA ALA A 123 -4.40 0.90 3.52
C ALA A 123 -5.40 1.66 2.63
N LEU A 124 -6.17 2.60 3.20
CA LEU A 124 -7.09 3.44 2.44
C LEU A 124 -6.35 4.34 1.45
N GLN A 125 -5.29 5.03 1.88
CA GLN A 125 -4.51 5.90 1.00
C GLN A 125 -3.79 5.10 -0.09
N TYR A 126 -3.29 3.91 0.23
CA TYR A 126 -2.69 3.04 -0.79
C TYR A 126 -3.72 2.56 -1.81
N ARG A 127 -4.94 2.20 -1.36
CA ARG A 127 -6.03 1.82 -2.24
C ARG A 127 -6.47 2.98 -3.15
N GLU A 128 -6.55 4.20 -2.62
CA GLU A 128 -6.81 5.42 -3.39
C GLU A 128 -5.79 5.60 -4.52
N LEU A 129 -4.50 5.39 -4.24
CA LEU A 129 -3.45 5.43 -5.27
C LEU A 129 -3.72 4.43 -6.40
N LEU A 130 -4.04 3.18 -6.07
CA LEU A 130 -4.36 2.17 -7.08
C LEU A 130 -5.61 2.53 -7.89
N GLN A 131 -6.62 3.15 -7.25
CA GLN A 131 -7.82 3.63 -7.95
C GLN A 131 -7.49 4.76 -8.94
N LEU A 132 -6.57 5.68 -8.59
CA LEU A 132 -6.08 6.69 -9.53
C LEU A 132 -5.32 6.06 -10.69
N VAL A 133 -4.45 5.07 -10.43
CA VAL A 133 -3.73 4.32 -11.48
C VAL A 133 -4.74 3.64 -12.41
N LEU A 134 -5.75 2.96 -11.87
CA LEU A 134 -6.81 2.34 -12.65
C LEU A 134 -7.56 3.37 -13.51
N HIS A 135 -7.83 4.55 -12.95
CA HIS A 135 -8.54 5.61 -13.67
C HIS A 135 -7.76 6.11 -14.90
N VAL A 136 -6.43 6.19 -14.79
CA VAL A 136 -5.54 6.49 -15.93
C VAL A 136 -5.58 5.38 -16.98
N LEU A 137 -5.55 4.11 -16.56
CA LEU A 137 -5.56 2.96 -17.48
C LEU A 137 -6.90 2.80 -18.22
N SER A 138 -8.01 3.15 -17.59
CA SER A 138 -9.35 3.01 -18.17
C SER A 138 -9.74 4.15 -19.14
N ARG A 139 -8.91 5.19 -19.27
CA ARG A 139 -9.19 6.35 -20.13
C ARG A 139 -8.19 6.46 -21.28
N PRO A 140 -8.65 6.45 -22.55
CA PRO A 140 -7.77 6.54 -23.71
C PRO A 140 -7.27 7.95 -24.02
N ASN A 141 -7.63 8.98 -23.21
CA ASN A 141 -7.29 10.38 -23.50
C ASN A 141 -6.07 10.85 -22.67
N PRO A 142 -4.90 11.06 -23.30
CA PRO A 142 -3.68 11.48 -22.59
C PRO A 142 -3.80 12.85 -21.90
N ALA A 143 -4.56 13.79 -22.48
CA ALA A 143 -4.73 15.12 -21.90
C ALA A 143 -5.58 15.08 -20.61
N ALA A 144 -6.65 14.29 -20.61
CA ALA A 144 -7.47 14.06 -19.41
C ALA A 144 -6.69 13.29 -18.33
N ASN A 145 -5.77 12.41 -18.73
CA ASN A 145 -4.92 11.65 -17.81
C ASN A 145 -3.86 12.51 -17.12
N LEU A 146 -3.46 13.65 -17.69
CA LEU A 146 -2.44 14.51 -17.09
C LEU A 146 -2.90 15.08 -15.74
N GLU A 147 -4.16 15.53 -15.64
CA GLU A 147 -4.72 16.03 -14.38
C GLU A 147 -4.77 14.95 -13.30
N ILE A 148 -5.07 13.70 -13.70
CA ILE A 148 -5.10 12.56 -12.78
C ILE A 148 -3.68 12.20 -12.32
N LYS A 149 -2.72 12.15 -13.26
CA LYS A 149 -1.31 11.89 -12.95
C LYS A 149 -0.71 12.94 -12.02
N ASN A 150 -1.14 14.20 -12.12
CA ASN A 150 -0.75 15.28 -11.20
C ASN A 150 -1.17 15.02 -9.74
N ASN A 151 -2.14 14.12 -9.51
CA ASN A 151 -2.53 13.71 -8.15
C ASN A 151 -1.65 12.58 -7.57
N PHE A 152 -0.86 11.86 -8.38
CA PHE A 152 0.01 10.80 -7.86
C PHE A 152 1.00 11.28 -6.79
N PRO A 153 1.73 12.42 -6.96
CA PRO A 153 2.61 12.92 -5.91
C PRO A 153 1.86 13.32 -4.64
N VAL A 154 0.62 13.79 -4.77
CA VAL A 154 -0.22 14.17 -3.62
C VAL A 154 -0.57 12.95 -2.78
N VAL A 155 -1.07 11.88 -3.40
CA VAL A 155 -1.42 10.65 -2.68
C VAL A 155 -0.18 9.93 -2.18
N SER A 156 0.92 9.90 -2.95
CA SER A 156 2.20 9.34 -2.51
C SER A 156 2.70 10.01 -1.22
N ARG A 157 2.65 11.34 -1.12
CA ARG A 157 2.99 12.06 0.12
C ARG A 157 2.07 11.72 1.29
N LYS A 158 0.76 11.55 1.06
CA LYS A 158 -0.17 11.11 2.11
C LYS A 158 0.19 9.71 2.61
N ILE A 159 0.56 8.79 1.72
CA ILE A 159 1.02 7.45 2.11
C ILE A 159 2.31 7.54 2.92
N ALA A 160 3.27 8.38 2.54
CA ALA A 160 4.48 8.60 3.30
C ALA A 160 4.20 9.12 4.72
N GLN A 161 3.24 10.04 4.88
CA GLN A 161 2.78 10.51 6.20
C GLN A 161 2.15 9.37 7.02
N CYS A 162 1.34 8.52 6.40
CA CYS A 162 0.75 7.36 7.05
C CYS A 162 1.83 6.36 7.52
N VAL A 163 2.84 6.13 6.67
CA VAL A 163 4.01 5.30 7.00
C VAL A 163 4.77 5.85 8.20
N THR A 164 5.02 7.16 8.25
CA THR A 164 5.63 7.80 9.44
C THR A 164 4.75 7.61 10.67
N GLY A 165 3.43 7.74 10.53
CA GLY A 165 2.47 7.47 11.61
C GLY A 165 2.58 6.04 12.15
N LEU A 166 2.73 5.03 11.29
CA LEU A 166 2.93 3.64 11.70
C LEU A 166 4.23 3.46 12.51
N VAL A 167 5.31 4.12 12.09
CA VAL A 167 6.58 4.09 12.85
C VAL A 167 6.40 4.73 14.23
N SER A 168 5.75 5.90 14.31
CA SER A 168 5.45 6.55 15.58
C SER A 168 4.58 5.68 16.49
N MET A 169 3.59 4.96 15.94
CA MET A 169 2.78 4.04 16.73
C MET A 169 3.60 2.86 17.24
N ALA A 170 4.56 2.34 16.47
CA ALA A 170 5.47 1.30 16.93
C ALA A 170 6.35 1.78 18.10
N GLU A 171 6.84 3.03 18.06
CA GLU A 171 7.61 3.61 19.17
C GLU A 171 6.76 3.71 20.46
N ILE A 172 5.50 4.16 20.33
CA ILE A 172 4.57 4.23 21.47
C ILE A 172 4.29 2.84 22.05
N LEU A 173 4.07 1.84 21.19
CA LEU A 173 3.85 0.44 21.62
C LEU A 173 5.08 -0.12 22.34
N LYS A 174 6.29 0.25 21.92
CA LYS A 174 7.53 -0.17 22.58
C LYS A 174 7.65 0.42 23.98
N VAL A 175 7.48 1.73 24.12
CA VAL A 175 7.60 2.44 25.41
C VAL A 175 6.64 1.87 26.44
N THR A 176 5.41 1.58 26.02
CA THR A 176 4.40 0.98 26.89
C THR A 176 4.77 -0.44 27.28
N SER A 177 5.11 -1.32 26.33
CA SER A 177 5.51 -2.70 26.65
C SER A 177 6.78 -2.84 27.53
N SER A 178 7.61 -1.81 27.62
CA SER A 178 8.88 -1.83 28.38
C SER A 178 8.72 -1.41 29.85
N GLY A 179 7.50 -1.11 30.30
CA GLY A 179 7.21 -0.64 31.66
C GLY A 179 7.52 -1.63 32.79
N GLU A 180 7.91 -2.87 32.47
CA GLU A 180 8.28 -3.90 33.47
C GLU A 180 9.80 -4.10 33.68
N ASP A 181 10.68 -3.56 32.82
CA ASP A 181 12.13 -3.76 32.96
C ASP A 181 12.91 -2.44 33.09
N GLY A 182 13.46 -2.24 34.28
CA GLY A 182 14.20 -1.05 34.68
C GLY A 182 15.42 -0.71 33.81
N TYR A 183 15.70 0.60 33.74
CA TYR A 183 16.99 1.23 33.42
C TYR A 183 17.88 0.52 32.38
N GLY A 184 17.77 0.94 31.11
CA GLY A 184 18.78 0.72 30.08
C GLY A 184 18.95 1.96 29.18
N PRO A 185 20.17 2.45 28.91
CA PRO A 185 20.37 3.68 28.16
C PRO A 185 20.34 3.40 26.66
N TRP A 186 19.20 3.67 26.01
CA TRP A 186 19.14 3.61 24.56
C TRP A 186 19.67 4.90 23.95
N ARG A 187 20.85 4.76 23.34
CA ARG A 187 21.49 5.73 22.46
C ARG A 187 20.50 6.26 21.44
N THR A 188 20.46 7.59 21.35
CA THR A 188 20.13 8.36 20.17
C THR A 188 20.68 7.71 18.90
N SER A 189 19.82 7.40 17.94
CA SER A 189 20.21 7.11 16.56
C SER A 189 19.23 7.80 15.62
N GLN A 190 19.46 9.09 15.41
CA GLN A 190 19.91 9.71 14.15
C GLN A 190 19.69 8.95 12.81
N SER A 191 18.63 8.14 12.68
CA SER A 191 18.26 7.42 11.45
C SER A 191 16.89 7.83 10.90
N LEU A 192 16.13 8.67 11.62
CA LEU A 192 14.81 9.12 11.18
C LEU A 192 14.84 10.21 10.10
N TYR A 193 16.01 10.81 9.83
CA TYR A 193 16.14 11.83 8.78
C TYR A 193 16.40 11.26 7.38
N SER A 194 16.85 10.00 7.23
CA SER A 194 17.17 9.43 5.91
C SER A 194 15.95 8.86 5.16
N LEU A 195 14.86 8.52 5.84
CA LEU A 195 13.65 8.01 5.18
C LEU A 195 12.75 9.12 4.62
N GLY A 196 12.92 10.35 5.10
CA GLY A 196 12.21 11.53 4.58
C GLY A 196 12.82 12.09 3.29
N GLU A 197 14.11 11.87 3.04
CA GLU A 197 14.81 12.40 1.87
C GLU A 197 14.70 11.49 0.64
N CYS A 198 14.60 10.17 0.80
CA CYS A 198 14.42 9.26 -0.35
C CYS A 198 13.06 9.37 -1.06
N VAL A 199 12.04 10.00 -0.44
CA VAL A 199 10.73 10.21 -1.12
C VAL A 199 10.76 11.44 -2.01
N ALA A 200 11.71 12.36 -1.82
CA ALA A 200 11.82 13.59 -2.61
C ALA A 200 12.64 13.43 -3.91
N GLU A 201 13.47 12.39 -4.03
CA GLU A 201 14.34 12.18 -5.21
C GLU A 201 13.80 11.19 -6.26
N CYS A 202 12.54 10.74 -6.14
CA CYS A 202 11.91 9.83 -7.11
C CYS A 202 10.67 10.42 -7.80
N VAL A 203 10.59 11.75 -7.92
CA VAL A 203 9.62 12.45 -8.81
C VAL A 203 10.36 13.10 -9.96
#